data_AF-A0A7V4G8P6-F1
#
_entry.id   AF-A0A7V4G8P6-F1
#
_cell.length_a   1.000
_cell.length_b   1.000
_cell.length_c   1.000
_cell.angle_alpha   90.00
_cell.angle_beta   90.00
_cell.angle_gamma   90.00
#
_symmetry.space_group_name_H-M   'P 1'
#
loop_
_entity.id
_entity.type
_entity.pdbx_description
1 polymer ?
#
loop_
_entity_poly.entity_id
_entity_poly.type
_entity_poly.pdbx_seq_one_letter_code
_entity_poly.pdbx_strand_id
1 'polypeptide(L)'
;MAAPLGYFTFVLHSHLPYVIGHGRWPHGMDWLNEAAAESYIPLLRAFHHLAREGRTSGVTLGITPILAEMLASEVFRREFRDYLNNKIEAAREDFATFQRLGEDHFASLARMWEEHYTGLKRTFIEDFNENILGEAKDLMDRGMLEVITSAATHGYLPLLGRDTAVQAQVKQGVAAYRRHFGRDPKGFWLPECAYRPRYRWAPPLADVNVEPTLRKGVEEFLSENGLDFFIVDSHLLKGGRAIGVYKDRFHALERLWERFAAQYQERPEDREKSPYELYLVSSSPEPMRPVGILTRDPRTGLQVWSGEWGYPGDGNYLDFHKKRFPGGLRYWQVTSAKADLADKGPYHPEHVGARCREQARHFVSLVKEILGDFQAAHGRPGVVVAPYDTELFGHWWFEGPTWLAEVLAEFHNTPEVRLVTGSEAFELLAPTQVISLPEGSWGEGGYHFIWLNDMNDWTWRHIYPAEAEMEALAQACSHDPDPVLQDLLKQCGRTLFLLESSDWQFLISTFSARDYAELRLVAHHDDFKRLARITREYAQSRTLSEKDRHFLTACRERDDIFPDVDPRWWARVEFPAQGQR
;
A
#
# COMPACT_ATOMS: atom_id res chain seq x y z
N MET A 1 -28.77 -22.41 10.37
CA MET A 1 -27.85 -22.69 9.24
C MET A 1 -26.68 -23.49 9.81
N ALA A 2 -26.14 -24.45 9.05
CA ALA A 2 -24.92 -25.14 9.46
C ALA A 2 -23.77 -24.12 9.62
N ALA A 3 -22.85 -24.36 10.55
CA ALA A 3 -21.67 -23.52 10.69
C ALA A 3 -20.86 -23.57 9.37
N PRO A 4 -20.32 -22.43 8.87
CA PRO A 4 -19.49 -22.44 7.68
C PRO A 4 -18.22 -23.27 7.91
N LEU A 5 -17.64 -23.77 6.82
CA LEU A 5 -16.32 -24.41 6.79
C LEU A 5 -15.25 -23.43 7.30
N GLY A 6 -15.37 -22.17 6.90
CA GLY A 6 -14.53 -21.07 7.36
C GLY A 6 -14.84 -19.78 6.63
N TYR A 7 -13.92 -18.83 6.75
CA TYR A 7 -14.06 -17.48 6.25
C TYR A 7 -12.97 -17.13 5.25
N PHE A 8 -13.25 -16.22 4.33
CA PHE A 8 -12.28 -15.74 3.35
C PHE A 8 -12.37 -14.23 3.18
N THR A 9 -11.22 -13.57 3.06
CA THR A 9 -11.12 -12.15 2.70
C THR A 9 -9.99 -11.95 1.69
N PHE A 10 -10.26 -11.20 0.62
CA PHE A 10 -9.20 -10.50 -0.08
C PHE A 10 -8.81 -9.27 0.72
N VAL A 11 -7.51 -8.95 0.73
CA VAL A 11 -7.02 -7.65 1.19
C VAL A 11 -6.29 -6.97 0.05
N LEU A 12 -6.84 -5.91 -0.52
CA LEU A 12 -6.26 -5.23 -1.67
C LEU A 12 -5.54 -3.97 -1.20
N HIS A 13 -4.22 -3.90 -1.35
CA HIS A 13 -3.43 -2.74 -0.95
C HIS A 13 -3.25 -1.78 -2.13
N SER A 14 -3.90 -0.62 -2.11
CA SER A 14 -3.79 0.40 -3.17
C SER A 14 -2.80 1.48 -2.74
N HIS A 15 -1.71 1.59 -3.48
CA HIS A 15 -0.65 2.55 -3.14
C HIS A 15 0.10 3.04 -4.39
N LEU A 16 0.34 4.35 -4.42
CA LEU A 16 1.35 4.98 -5.24
C LEU A 16 2.04 6.09 -4.43
N PRO A 17 3.33 6.37 -4.65
CA PRO A 17 4.00 7.52 -4.06
C PRO A 17 3.38 8.82 -4.60
N TYR A 18 3.61 9.94 -3.91
CA TYR A 18 3.14 11.24 -4.39
C TYR A 18 3.78 11.59 -5.74
N VAL A 19 3.01 11.61 -6.83
CA VAL A 19 3.50 11.87 -8.19
C VAL A 19 3.01 13.18 -8.79
N ILE A 20 1.98 13.79 -8.23
CA ILE A 20 1.40 15.05 -8.73
C ILE A 20 2.44 16.17 -8.64
N GLY A 21 2.68 16.88 -9.75
CA GLY A 21 3.69 17.94 -9.81
C GLY A 21 5.14 17.45 -9.93
N HIS A 22 5.38 16.14 -10.03
CA HIS A 22 6.70 15.50 -10.04
C HIS A 22 6.93 14.64 -11.30
N GLY A 23 6.68 15.20 -12.48
CA GLY A 23 6.84 14.54 -13.77
C GLY A 23 5.55 13.93 -14.33
N ARG A 24 5.54 13.64 -15.64
CA ARG A 24 4.39 13.08 -16.35
C ARG A 24 4.66 11.69 -16.90
N TRP A 25 5.71 11.55 -17.72
CA TRP A 25 6.11 10.30 -18.38
C TRP A 25 7.64 10.20 -18.46
N PRO A 26 8.25 8.99 -18.34
CA PRO A 26 7.64 7.67 -18.12
C PRO A 26 7.30 7.37 -16.66
N HIS A 27 7.68 8.26 -15.73
CA HIS A 27 7.43 8.14 -14.30
C HIS A 27 6.75 9.41 -13.81
N GLY A 28 5.78 9.28 -12.90
CA GLY A 28 4.99 10.39 -12.40
C GLY A 28 3.49 10.21 -12.65
N MET A 29 2.84 11.23 -13.20
CA MET A 29 1.38 11.28 -13.32
C MET A 29 0.76 10.11 -14.09
N ASP A 30 1.47 9.54 -15.07
CA ASP A 30 0.95 8.42 -15.84
C ASP A 30 0.75 7.15 -15.00
N TRP A 31 1.54 6.93 -13.93
CA TRP A 31 1.31 5.81 -13.02
C TRP A 31 -0.05 5.90 -12.33
N LEU A 32 -0.41 7.09 -11.85
CA LEU A 32 -1.69 7.33 -11.19
C LEU A 32 -2.86 7.17 -12.16
N ASN A 33 -2.70 7.68 -13.39
CA ASN A 33 -3.71 7.54 -14.43
C ASN A 33 -3.88 6.08 -14.88
N GLU A 34 -2.79 5.35 -15.10
CA GLU A 34 -2.82 3.93 -15.46
C GLU A 34 -3.48 3.09 -14.35
N ALA A 35 -3.10 3.29 -13.09
CA ALA A 35 -3.71 2.58 -11.95
C ALA A 35 -5.22 2.89 -11.81
N ALA A 36 -5.62 4.16 -11.95
CA ALA A 36 -7.02 4.54 -11.90
C ALA A 36 -7.84 3.94 -13.06
N ALA A 37 -7.30 3.97 -14.28
CA ALA A 37 -7.97 3.47 -15.46
C ALA A 37 -8.10 1.95 -15.48
N GLU A 38 -7.01 1.26 -15.14
CA GLU A 38 -6.89 -0.16 -15.38
C GLU A 38 -7.24 -0.99 -14.14
N SER A 39 -7.11 -0.42 -12.92
CA SER A 39 -7.35 -1.15 -11.66
C SER A 39 -8.51 -0.57 -10.84
N TYR A 40 -8.40 0.67 -10.36
CA TYR A 40 -9.33 1.19 -9.34
C TYR A 40 -10.78 1.27 -9.84
N ILE A 41 -11.00 1.92 -10.98
CA ILE A 41 -12.35 2.07 -11.53
C ILE A 41 -12.93 0.70 -11.95
N PRO A 42 -12.20 -0.18 -12.67
CA PRO A 42 -12.69 -1.53 -12.96
C PRO A 42 -13.08 -2.35 -11.72
N LEU A 43 -12.29 -2.33 -10.65
CA LEU A 43 -12.61 -3.03 -9.40
C LEU A 43 -13.86 -2.45 -8.73
N LEU A 44 -13.96 -1.14 -8.60
CA LEU A 44 -15.16 -0.49 -8.03
C LEU A 44 -16.41 -0.82 -8.86
N ARG A 45 -16.32 -0.81 -10.20
CA ARG A 45 -17.42 -1.25 -11.08
C ARG A 45 -17.84 -2.69 -10.80
N ALA A 46 -16.89 -3.61 -10.59
CA ALA A 46 -17.19 -5.00 -10.25
C ALA A 46 -17.92 -5.10 -8.90
N PHE A 47 -17.50 -4.34 -7.90
CA PHE A 47 -18.18 -4.30 -6.60
C PHE A 47 -19.57 -3.69 -6.68
N HIS A 48 -19.77 -2.60 -7.43
CA HIS A 48 -21.12 -2.05 -7.67
C HIS A 48 -22.01 -3.02 -8.43
N HIS A 49 -21.46 -3.81 -9.36
CA HIS A 49 -22.22 -4.84 -10.06
C HIS A 49 -22.72 -5.93 -9.08
N LEU A 50 -21.83 -6.48 -8.24
CA LEU A 50 -22.21 -7.42 -7.18
C LEU A 50 -23.26 -6.84 -6.22
N ALA A 51 -23.10 -5.56 -5.85
CA ALA A 51 -24.05 -4.87 -4.97
C ALA A 51 -25.46 -4.79 -5.58
N ARG A 52 -25.56 -4.55 -6.89
CA ARG A 52 -26.86 -4.54 -7.62
C ARG A 52 -27.50 -5.92 -7.66
N GLU A 53 -26.72 -6.99 -7.56
CA GLU A 53 -27.20 -8.37 -7.46
C GLU A 53 -27.54 -8.80 -6.01
N GLY A 54 -27.34 -7.93 -5.03
CA GLY A 54 -27.56 -8.25 -3.61
C GLY A 54 -26.50 -9.20 -3.03
N ARG A 55 -25.32 -9.27 -3.65
CA ARG A 55 -24.18 -10.13 -3.27
C ARG A 55 -23.12 -9.27 -2.54
N THR A 56 -22.48 -9.80 -1.49
CA THR A 56 -21.46 -9.08 -0.70
C THR A 56 -20.05 -9.38 -1.19
N SER A 57 -19.14 -8.42 -1.24
CA SER A 57 -17.75 -8.73 -1.67
C SER A 57 -16.89 -9.30 -0.54
N GLY A 58 -17.08 -8.84 0.71
CA GLY A 58 -16.20 -9.19 1.82
C GLY A 58 -14.74 -8.77 1.59
N VAL A 59 -14.49 -7.78 0.73
CA VAL A 59 -13.15 -7.27 0.44
C VAL A 59 -12.75 -6.24 1.49
N THR A 60 -11.50 -6.32 1.97
CA THR A 60 -10.84 -5.23 2.69
C THR A 60 -9.92 -4.49 1.71
N LEU A 61 -10.19 -3.22 1.44
CA LEU A 61 -9.46 -2.38 0.51
C LEU A 61 -8.60 -1.38 1.29
N GLY A 62 -7.28 -1.53 1.27
CA GLY A 62 -6.36 -0.53 1.76
C GLY A 62 -6.19 0.60 0.76
N ILE A 63 -6.41 1.84 1.17
CA ILE A 63 -6.08 3.03 0.37
C ILE A 63 -5.13 3.87 1.20
N THR A 64 -3.88 4.04 0.73
CA THR A 64 -2.94 4.86 1.49
C THR A 64 -3.40 6.33 1.53
N PRO A 65 -3.10 7.07 2.61
CA PRO A 65 -3.49 8.47 2.73
C PRO A 65 -2.97 9.32 1.58
N ILE A 66 -1.71 9.12 1.16
CA ILE A 66 -1.14 9.87 0.04
C ILE A 66 -1.83 9.58 -1.29
N LEU A 67 -2.27 8.33 -1.53
CA LEU A 67 -3.07 8.00 -2.71
C LEU A 67 -4.44 8.67 -2.65
N ALA A 68 -5.09 8.68 -1.48
CA ALA A 68 -6.36 9.37 -1.29
C ALA A 68 -6.23 10.89 -1.56
N GLU A 69 -5.16 11.55 -1.11
CA GLU A 69 -4.91 12.95 -1.45
C GLU A 69 -4.81 13.17 -2.96
N MET A 70 -4.07 12.31 -3.66
CA MET A 70 -3.91 12.41 -5.11
C MET A 70 -5.23 12.20 -5.86
N LEU A 71 -6.00 11.17 -5.51
CA LEU A 71 -7.29 10.86 -6.13
C LEU A 71 -8.36 11.94 -5.87
N ALA A 72 -8.27 12.64 -4.73
CA ALA A 72 -9.19 13.74 -4.42
C ALA A 72 -8.86 15.03 -5.16
N SER A 73 -7.63 15.19 -5.66
CA SER A 73 -7.12 16.46 -6.21
C SER A 73 -7.79 16.87 -7.53
N GLU A 74 -7.93 18.18 -7.75
CA GLU A 74 -8.42 18.72 -9.02
C GLU A 74 -7.44 18.48 -10.18
N VAL A 75 -6.14 18.41 -9.87
CA VAL A 75 -5.10 18.10 -10.85
C VAL A 75 -5.31 16.70 -11.41
N PHE A 76 -5.55 15.70 -10.55
CA PHE A 76 -5.85 14.35 -11.00
C PHE A 76 -7.07 14.30 -11.90
N ARG A 77 -8.20 14.90 -11.50
CA ARG A 77 -9.43 14.88 -12.31
C ARG A 77 -9.21 15.42 -13.72
N ARG A 78 -8.48 16.53 -13.84
CA ARG A 78 -8.15 17.13 -15.15
C ARG A 78 -7.23 16.24 -15.97
N GLU A 79 -6.07 15.87 -15.42
CA GLU A 79 -5.08 15.07 -16.15
C GLU A 79 -5.61 13.69 -16.52
N PHE A 80 -6.47 13.10 -15.69
CA PHE A 80 -7.08 11.81 -15.97
C PHE A 80 -8.06 11.89 -17.15
N ARG A 81 -8.89 12.94 -17.24
CA ARG A 81 -9.72 13.17 -18.43
C ARG A 81 -8.89 13.29 -19.70
N ASP A 82 -7.79 14.04 -19.63
CA ASP A 82 -6.89 14.23 -20.77
C ASP A 82 -6.19 12.92 -21.15
N TYR A 83 -5.73 12.14 -20.16
CA TYR A 83 -5.17 10.81 -20.36
C TYR A 83 -6.16 9.88 -21.08
N LEU A 84 -7.42 9.84 -20.65
CA LEU A 84 -8.44 8.99 -21.28
C LEU A 84 -8.72 9.44 -22.72
N ASN A 85 -8.78 10.74 -22.99
CA ASN A 85 -8.92 11.25 -24.36
C ASN A 85 -7.76 10.81 -25.26
N ASN A 86 -6.52 10.96 -24.77
CA ASN A 86 -5.33 10.55 -25.50
C ASN A 86 -5.34 9.05 -25.82
N LYS A 87 -5.80 8.20 -24.88
CA LYS A 87 -5.92 6.75 -25.11
C LYS A 87 -7.00 6.40 -26.13
N ILE A 88 -8.14 7.10 -26.11
CA ILE A 88 -9.20 6.96 -27.12
C ILE A 88 -8.69 7.36 -28.50
N GLU A 89 -7.97 8.48 -28.61
CA GLU A 89 -7.40 8.95 -29.88
C GLU A 89 -6.33 8.00 -30.40
N ALA A 90 -5.42 7.53 -29.55
CA ALA A 90 -4.43 6.51 -29.91
C ALA A 90 -5.08 5.23 -30.45
N ALA A 91 -6.18 4.78 -29.84
CA ALA A 91 -6.92 3.61 -30.31
C ALA A 91 -7.54 3.82 -31.70
N ARG A 92 -8.06 5.02 -31.98
CA ARG A 92 -8.60 5.38 -33.31
C ARG A 92 -7.52 5.45 -34.39
N GLU A 93 -6.36 6.01 -34.05
CA GLU A 93 -5.22 6.07 -34.97
C GLU A 93 -4.67 4.68 -35.29
N ASP A 94 -4.58 3.82 -34.28
CA ASP A 94 -4.18 2.42 -34.43
C ASP A 94 -5.18 1.65 -35.28
N PHE A 95 -6.48 1.83 -35.05
CA PHE A 95 -7.55 1.25 -35.87
C PHE A 95 -7.39 1.61 -37.35
N ALA A 96 -7.27 2.91 -37.66
CA ALA A 96 -7.09 3.38 -39.02
C ALA A 96 -5.80 2.83 -39.66
N THR A 97 -4.74 2.71 -38.87
CA THR A 97 -3.45 2.14 -39.33
C THR A 97 -3.61 0.66 -39.67
N PHE A 98 -4.18 -0.14 -38.77
CA PHE A 98 -4.36 -1.57 -38.97
C PHE A 98 -5.30 -1.88 -40.14
N GLN A 99 -6.38 -1.11 -40.32
CA GLN A 99 -7.24 -1.24 -41.49
C GLN A 99 -6.49 -1.01 -42.81
N ARG A 100 -5.65 0.04 -42.88
CA ARG A 100 -4.84 0.33 -44.07
C ARG A 100 -3.82 -0.78 -44.37
N LEU A 101 -3.32 -1.45 -43.35
CA LEU A 101 -2.38 -2.57 -43.47
C LEU A 101 -3.07 -3.92 -43.76
N GLY A 102 -4.41 -3.99 -43.70
CA GLY A 102 -5.16 -5.23 -43.84
C GLY A 102 -5.06 -6.16 -42.62
N GLU A 103 -4.72 -5.61 -41.45
CA GLU A 103 -4.56 -6.35 -40.20
C GLU A 103 -5.88 -6.37 -39.42
N ASP A 104 -6.89 -7.06 -39.96
CA ASP A 104 -8.27 -7.01 -39.45
C ASP A 104 -8.40 -7.39 -37.96
N HIS A 105 -7.63 -8.37 -37.49
CA HIS A 105 -7.62 -8.77 -36.08
C HIS A 105 -7.12 -7.64 -35.17
N PHE A 106 -5.99 -7.02 -35.51
CA PHE A 106 -5.44 -5.90 -34.74
C PHE A 106 -6.34 -4.66 -34.82
N ALA A 107 -6.98 -4.41 -35.96
CA ALA A 107 -8.00 -3.37 -36.07
C ALA A 107 -9.16 -3.65 -35.10
N SER A 108 -9.63 -4.90 -34.97
CA SER A 108 -10.68 -5.24 -34.00
C SER A 108 -10.24 -4.98 -32.54
N LEU A 109 -8.98 -5.27 -32.20
CA LEU A 109 -8.42 -4.99 -30.87
C LEU A 109 -8.28 -3.47 -30.61
N ALA A 110 -7.92 -2.68 -31.63
CA ALA A 110 -7.88 -1.23 -31.50
C ALA A 110 -9.28 -0.65 -31.23
N ARG A 111 -10.31 -1.19 -31.88
CA ARG A 111 -11.70 -0.82 -31.58
C ARG A 111 -12.10 -1.22 -30.15
N MET A 112 -11.67 -2.40 -29.68
CA MET A 112 -11.88 -2.81 -28.28
C MET A 112 -11.27 -1.81 -27.29
N TRP A 113 -10.06 -1.28 -27.56
CA TRP A 113 -9.45 -0.24 -26.72
C TRP A 113 -10.22 1.08 -26.78
N GLU A 114 -10.67 1.51 -27.95
CA GLU A 114 -11.50 2.70 -28.08
C GLU A 114 -12.77 2.58 -27.22
N GLU A 115 -13.48 1.45 -27.33
CA GLU A 115 -14.68 1.14 -26.55
C GLU A 115 -14.38 1.08 -25.05
N HIS A 116 -13.27 0.44 -24.66
CA HIS A 116 -12.83 0.33 -23.27
C HIS A 116 -12.61 1.71 -22.63
N TYR A 117 -11.76 2.55 -23.23
CA TYR A 117 -11.45 3.87 -22.66
C TYR A 117 -12.61 4.85 -22.78
N THR A 118 -13.45 4.73 -23.81
CA THR A 118 -14.69 5.52 -23.92
C THR A 118 -15.67 5.16 -22.80
N GLY A 119 -15.87 3.86 -22.55
CA GLY A 119 -16.73 3.38 -21.47
C GLY A 119 -16.20 3.75 -20.09
N LEU A 120 -14.87 3.70 -19.91
CA LEU A 120 -14.20 4.11 -18.69
C LEU A 120 -14.35 5.61 -18.43
N LYS A 121 -14.17 6.46 -19.45
CA LYS A 121 -14.40 7.90 -19.36
C LYS A 121 -15.84 8.22 -18.99
N ARG A 122 -16.81 7.53 -19.59
CA ARG A 122 -18.23 7.66 -19.23
C ARG A 122 -18.44 7.28 -17.76
N THR A 123 -17.90 6.14 -17.32
CA THR A 123 -18.02 5.71 -15.92
C THR A 123 -17.46 6.78 -14.98
N PHE A 124 -16.24 7.26 -15.25
CA PHE A 124 -15.59 8.24 -14.38
C PHE A 124 -16.38 9.55 -14.28
N ILE A 125 -16.87 10.08 -15.40
CA ILE A 125 -17.54 11.39 -15.44
C ILE A 125 -19.00 11.29 -15.02
N GLU A 126 -19.75 10.33 -15.57
CA GLU A 126 -21.21 10.26 -15.42
C GLU A 126 -21.63 9.40 -14.22
N ASP A 127 -21.01 8.23 -14.05
CA ASP A 127 -21.41 7.30 -12.98
C ASP A 127 -20.77 7.67 -11.64
N PHE A 128 -19.46 8.02 -11.65
CA PHE A 128 -18.68 8.29 -10.44
C PHE A 128 -18.60 9.78 -10.08
N ASN A 129 -19.10 10.66 -10.95
CA ASN A 129 -19.02 12.12 -10.81
C ASN A 129 -17.59 12.60 -10.47
N GLU A 130 -16.59 11.97 -11.11
CA GLU A 130 -15.16 12.21 -10.94
C GLU A 130 -14.64 12.00 -9.51
N ASN A 131 -15.31 11.17 -8.71
CA ASN A 131 -15.02 10.97 -7.30
C ASN A 131 -14.85 9.48 -6.92
N ILE A 132 -13.68 8.92 -7.23
CA ILE A 132 -13.32 7.52 -6.93
C ILE A 132 -13.44 7.20 -5.42
N LEU A 133 -13.02 8.11 -4.54
CA LEU A 133 -13.12 7.91 -3.09
C LEU A 133 -14.57 7.91 -2.61
N GLY A 134 -15.43 8.73 -3.25
CA GLY A 134 -16.87 8.75 -3.00
C GLY A 134 -17.53 7.41 -3.29
N GLU A 135 -17.14 6.75 -4.38
CA GLU A 135 -17.66 5.42 -4.73
C GLU A 135 -17.19 4.33 -3.76
N ALA A 136 -15.91 4.35 -3.37
CA ALA A 136 -15.41 3.47 -2.32
C ALA A 136 -16.20 3.66 -1.01
N LYS A 137 -16.51 4.91 -0.65
CA LYS A 137 -17.35 5.24 0.51
C LYS A 137 -18.79 4.74 0.36
N ASP A 138 -19.44 4.89 -0.81
CA ASP A 138 -20.78 4.35 -1.06
C ASP A 138 -20.82 2.83 -0.91
N LEU A 139 -19.81 2.13 -1.42
CA LEU A 139 -19.68 0.68 -1.25
C LEU A 139 -19.49 0.29 0.23
N MET A 140 -18.73 1.05 1.01
CA MET A 140 -18.65 0.86 2.47
C MET A 140 -20.01 1.06 3.15
N ASP A 141 -20.75 2.12 2.77
CA ASP A 141 -22.07 2.43 3.34
C ASP A 141 -23.10 1.33 3.05
N ARG A 142 -22.93 0.63 1.93
CA ARG A 142 -23.72 -0.55 1.55
C ARG A 142 -23.24 -1.86 2.17
N GLY A 143 -22.16 -1.85 2.97
CA GLY A 143 -21.55 -3.05 3.54
C GLY A 143 -20.91 -3.98 2.51
N MET A 144 -20.55 -3.46 1.33
CA MET A 144 -19.96 -4.25 0.26
C MET A 144 -18.50 -4.57 0.53
N LEU A 145 -17.75 -3.60 1.04
CA LEU A 145 -16.33 -3.68 1.36
C LEU A 145 -16.02 -2.85 2.60
N GLU A 146 -14.82 -3.04 3.15
CA GLU A 146 -14.24 -2.19 4.18
C GLU A 146 -13.02 -1.47 3.62
N VAL A 147 -12.89 -0.16 3.80
CA VAL A 147 -11.63 0.56 3.52
C VAL A 147 -10.78 0.66 4.79
N ILE A 148 -9.49 0.32 4.68
CA ILE A 148 -8.48 0.50 5.74
C ILE A 148 -7.44 1.55 5.32
N THR A 149 -6.79 2.17 6.31
CA THR A 149 -5.77 3.23 6.07
C THR A 149 -4.35 2.67 6.16
N SER A 150 -3.36 3.54 6.01
CA SER A 150 -1.93 3.24 6.20
C SER A 150 -1.20 4.46 6.78
N ALA A 151 0.13 4.41 6.84
CA ALA A 151 0.97 5.55 7.17
C ALA A 151 0.81 6.66 6.11
N ALA A 152 0.88 7.93 6.52
CA ALA A 152 0.65 9.11 5.68
C ALA A 152 1.18 8.97 4.25
N THR A 153 2.47 8.67 4.12
CA THR A 153 3.18 8.53 2.84
C THR A 153 3.79 7.15 2.69
N HIS A 154 3.20 6.14 3.35
CA HIS A 154 3.72 4.78 3.33
C HIS A 154 5.18 4.70 3.83
N GLY A 155 5.54 5.51 4.83
CA GLY A 155 6.91 5.50 5.37
C GLY A 155 7.25 4.19 6.07
N TYR A 156 8.48 3.70 5.92
CA TYR A 156 8.89 2.39 6.44
C TYR A 156 9.07 2.40 7.97
N LEU A 157 7.95 2.28 8.69
CA LEU A 157 7.82 2.56 10.13
C LEU A 157 8.88 1.91 11.03
N PRO A 158 9.27 0.63 10.85
CA PRO A 158 10.31 0.00 11.67
C PRO A 158 11.65 0.72 11.70
N LEU A 159 12.02 1.40 10.60
CA LEU A 159 13.31 2.04 10.44
C LEU A 159 13.30 3.55 10.67
N LEU A 160 12.13 4.19 10.78
CA LEU A 160 12.07 5.62 11.12
C LEU A 160 12.78 5.89 12.47
N GLY A 161 13.63 6.91 12.49
CA GLY A 161 14.60 7.16 13.56
C GLY A 161 14.01 7.73 14.84
N ARG A 162 12.77 8.25 14.79
CA ARG A 162 12.05 8.86 15.91
C ARG A 162 10.66 8.28 16.12
N ASP A 163 10.26 8.08 17.38
CA ASP A 163 8.88 7.70 17.73
C ASP A 163 7.86 8.80 17.37
N THR A 164 8.28 10.06 17.39
CA THR A 164 7.49 11.21 16.93
C THR A 164 7.19 11.15 15.42
N ALA A 165 8.13 10.68 14.60
CA ALA A 165 7.93 10.47 13.16
C ALA A 165 6.94 9.34 12.89
N VAL A 166 7.12 8.17 13.53
CA VAL A 166 6.17 7.04 13.45
C VAL A 166 4.77 7.47 13.90
N GLN A 167 4.68 8.19 15.03
CA GLN A 167 3.41 8.73 15.53
C GLN A 167 2.75 9.67 14.52
N ALA A 168 3.51 10.60 13.94
CA ALA A 168 2.96 11.55 12.96
C ALA A 168 2.45 10.83 11.71
N GLN A 169 3.17 9.83 11.21
CA GLN A 169 2.76 9.00 10.07
C GLN A 169 1.42 8.29 10.33
N VAL A 170 1.25 7.67 11.50
CA VAL A 170 0.00 6.97 11.88
C VAL A 170 -1.14 7.97 12.10
N LYS A 171 -0.90 9.05 12.85
CA LYS A 171 -1.93 10.07 13.13
C LYS A 171 -2.44 10.76 11.88
N GLN A 172 -1.53 11.13 10.99
CA GLN A 172 -1.90 11.72 9.70
C GLN A 172 -2.70 10.73 8.85
N GLY A 173 -2.36 9.43 8.89
CA GLY A 173 -3.13 8.41 8.17
C GLY A 173 -4.55 8.25 8.67
N VAL A 174 -4.76 8.33 9.99
CA VAL A 174 -6.11 8.34 10.59
C VAL A 174 -6.85 9.64 10.28
N ALA A 175 -6.19 10.79 10.35
CA ALA A 175 -6.80 12.09 10.10
C ALA A 175 -7.23 12.26 8.62
N ALA A 176 -6.39 11.85 7.67
CA ALA A 176 -6.72 11.81 6.25
C ALA A 176 -7.88 10.86 5.96
N TYR A 177 -7.90 9.66 6.57
CA TYR A 177 -9.01 8.73 6.41
C TYR A 177 -10.33 9.35 6.91
N ARG A 178 -10.35 9.96 8.09
CA ARG A 178 -11.54 10.64 8.63
C ARG A 178 -12.05 11.72 7.68
N ARG A 179 -11.15 12.51 7.10
CA ARG A 179 -11.51 13.59 6.16
C ARG A 179 -12.15 13.05 4.88
N HIS A 180 -11.64 11.95 4.34
CA HIS A 180 -12.15 11.38 3.08
C HIS A 180 -13.38 10.49 3.25
N PHE A 181 -13.47 9.72 4.34
CA PHE A 181 -14.51 8.70 4.54
C PHE A 181 -15.53 9.04 5.64
N GLY A 182 -15.28 10.09 6.43
CA GLY A 182 -16.21 10.60 7.45
C GLY A 182 -16.39 9.70 8.67
N ARG A 183 -15.46 8.76 8.91
CA ARG A 183 -15.46 7.83 10.07
C ARG A 183 -14.04 7.46 10.47
N ASP A 184 -13.90 6.77 11.60
CA ASP A 184 -12.63 6.20 12.04
C ASP A 184 -12.26 4.94 11.24
N PRO A 185 -10.98 4.76 10.84
CA PRO A 185 -10.52 3.50 10.29
C PRO A 185 -10.42 2.45 11.39
N LYS A 186 -10.83 1.21 11.09
CA LYS A 186 -10.64 0.07 12.00
C LYS A 186 -9.35 -0.70 11.71
N GLY A 187 -9.04 -0.94 10.43
CA GLY A 187 -7.82 -1.64 10.02
C GLY A 187 -6.69 -0.70 9.57
N PHE A 188 -5.48 -1.23 9.58
CA PHE A 188 -4.27 -0.54 9.12
C PHE A 188 -3.39 -1.47 8.27
N TRP A 189 -3.06 -1.03 7.06
CA TRP A 189 -1.98 -1.65 6.30
C TRP A 189 -0.64 -1.08 6.76
N LEU A 190 0.15 -1.87 7.49
CA LEU A 190 1.54 -1.48 7.78
C LEU A 190 2.30 -1.37 6.45
N PRO A 191 3.02 -0.27 6.19
CA PRO A 191 3.84 -0.18 5.00
C PRO A 191 4.73 -1.40 4.87
N GLU A 192 4.56 -2.13 3.77
CA GLU A 192 5.30 -3.37 3.47
C GLU A 192 5.09 -4.52 4.45
N CYS A 193 3.95 -4.53 5.16
CA CYS A 193 3.71 -5.39 6.32
C CYS A 193 4.89 -5.34 7.33
N ALA A 194 5.63 -4.23 7.36
CA ALA A 194 6.87 -4.11 8.10
C ALA A 194 6.57 -3.81 9.57
N TYR A 195 7.03 -4.70 10.44
CA TYR A 195 6.73 -4.70 11.86
C TYR A 195 8.01 -4.70 12.68
N ARG A 196 7.98 -3.95 13.79
CA ARG A 196 9.01 -3.99 14.83
C ARG A 196 8.33 -4.01 16.21
N PRO A 197 8.65 -4.96 17.10
CA PRO A 197 8.16 -4.93 18.48
C PRO A 197 8.92 -3.90 19.31
N ARG A 198 8.47 -3.66 20.54
CA ARG A 198 9.17 -2.82 21.51
C ARG A 198 10.53 -3.42 21.87
N TYR A 199 11.61 -2.67 21.69
CA TYR A 199 12.94 -2.98 22.25
C TYR A 199 13.85 -1.74 22.22
N ARG A 200 15.06 -1.84 22.79
CA ARG A 200 16.06 -0.76 22.67
C ARG A 200 16.67 -0.75 21.27
N TRP A 201 16.26 0.22 20.47
CA TRP A 201 16.64 0.37 19.08
C TRP A 201 17.52 1.61 18.90
N ALA A 202 18.43 1.51 17.94
CA ALA A 202 19.18 2.65 17.41
C ALA A 202 19.33 2.45 15.90
N PRO A 203 19.52 3.55 15.14
CA PRO A 203 19.81 3.47 13.71
C PRO A 203 20.90 2.44 13.41
N PRO A 204 20.71 1.55 12.43
CA PRO A 204 21.66 0.47 12.15
C PRO A 204 22.85 0.89 11.27
N LEU A 205 23.08 2.20 11.04
CA LEU A 205 24.16 2.71 10.20
C LEU A 205 25.49 2.83 10.97
N ALA A 206 26.61 2.47 10.33
CA ALA A 206 27.92 2.39 10.99
C ALA A 206 28.44 3.73 11.51
N ASP A 207 28.14 4.79 10.78
CA ASP A 207 28.57 6.16 11.02
C ASP A 207 27.57 6.96 11.88
N VAL A 208 26.41 6.38 12.20
CA VAL A 208 25.40 6.97 13.08
C VAL A 208 25.52 6.35 14.47
N ASN A 209 26.37 6.96 15.31
CA ASN A 209 26.61 6.48 16.67
C ASN A 209 25.62 7.11 17.66
N VAL A 210 24.41 6.55 17.75
CA VAL A 210 23.38 6.96 18.71
C VAL A 210 23.16 5.82 19.70
N GLU A 211 23.12 6.17 20.98
CA GLU A 211 22.84 5.20 22.05
C GLU A 211 21.46 4.54 21.84
N PRO A 212 21.35 3.20 21.92
CA PRO A 212 20.07 2.52 21.81
C PRO A 212 19.07 3.04 22.85
N THR A 213 17.93 3.52 22.39
CA THR A 213 16.83 4.00 23.23
C THR A 213 15.68 3.02 23.16
N LEU A 214 14.92 2.88 24.26
CA LEU A 214 13.70 2.08 24.23
C LEU A 214 12.74 2.74 23.23
N ARG A 215 12.36 2.02 22.17
CA ARG A 215 11.39 2.47 21.17
C ARG A 215 10.14 1.62 21.29
N LYS A 216 8.96 2.23 21.12
CA LYS A 216 7.67 1.53 21.12
C LYS A 216 7.60 0.50 20.00
N GLY A 217 6.84 -0.57 20.20
CA GLY A 217 6.41 -1.44 19.11
C GLY A 217 5.47 -0.70 18.16
N VAL A 218 5.47 -1.10 16.89
CA VAL A 218 4.61 -0.47 15.88
C VAL A 218 3.13 -0.59 16.26
N GLU A 219 2.72 -1.74 16.82
CA GLU A 219 1.33 -1.98 17.23
C GLU A 219 0.86 -1.06 18.37
N GLU A 220 1.78 -0.49 19.15
CA GLU A 220 1.44 0.45 20.21
C GLU A 220 0.90 1.76 19.65
N PHE A 221 1.55 2.29 18.60
CA PHE A 221 1.05 3.46 17.88
C PHE A 221 -0.32 3.18 17.24
N LEU A 222 -0.55 1.95 16.77
CA LEU A 222 -1.85 1.58 16.20
C LEU A 222 -2.94 1.55 17.27
N SER A 223 -2.67 0.88 18.39
CA SER A 223 -3.60 0.78 19.53
C SER A 223 -4.03 2.15 20.04
N GLU A 224 -3.08 3.06 20.24
CA GLU A 224 -3.34 4.42 20.75
C GLU A 224 -4.19 5.28 19.82
N ASN A 225 -4.20 4.95 18.53
CA ASN A 225 -4.97 5.66 17.52
C ASN A 225 -6.27 4.94 17.14
N GLY A 226 -6.71 3.97 17.97
CA GLY A 226 -8.00 3.31 17.81
C GLY A 226 -8.05 2.26 16.70
N LEU A 227 -6.89 1.84 16.16
CA LEU A 227 -6.82 0.82 15.12
C LEU A 227 -6.90 -0.58 15.75
N ASP A 228 -7.76 -1.41 15.18
CA ASP A 228 -8.17 -2.71 15.72
C ASP A 228 -7.34 -3.87 15.16
N PHE A 229 -6.88 -3.78 13.92
CA PHE A 229 -6.06 -4.83 13.30
C PHE A 229 -5.08 -4.32 12.23
N PHE A 230 -4.08 -5.14 11.91
CA PHE A 230 -3.17 -4.95 10.78
C PHE A 230 -2.82 -6.27 10.08
N ILE A 231 -2.09 -6.18 8.97
CA ILE A 231 -1.69 -7.33 8.14
C ILE A 231 -0.20 -7.64 8.36
N VAL A 232 0.13 -8.93 8.44
CA VAL A 232 1.51 -9.44 8.51
C VAL A 232 1.73 -10.59 7.53
N ASP A 233 3.00 -10.84 7.18
CA ASP A 233 3.35 -12.03 6.41
C ASP A 233 3.47 -13.27 7.30
N SER A 234 3.27 -14.45 6.69
CA SER A 234 3.22 -15.74 7.36
C SER A 234 4.49 -16.10 8.17
N HIS A 235 5.66 -15.63 7.75
CA HIS A 235 6.90 -15.96 8.45
C HIS A 235 7.06 -15.19 9.77
N LEU A 236 6.49 -13.98 9.91
CA LEU A 236 6.42 -13.27 11.20
C LEU A 236 5.62 -14.10 12.21
N LEU A 237 4.51 -14.70 11.78
CA LEU A 237 3.68 -15.50 12.66
C LEU A 237 4.41 -16.76 13.16
N LYS A 238 5.05 -17.50 12.26
CA LYS A 238 5.69 -18.80 12.58
C LYS A 238 7.03 -18.67 13.35
N GLY A 239 7.39 -17.47 13.83
CA GLY A 239 8.71 -17.21 14.42
C GLY A 239 9.86 -17.47 13.44
N GLY A 240 9.58 -17.32 12.14
CA GLY A 240 10.27 -18.00 11.06
C GLY A 240 11.72 -17.59 10.86
N ARG A 241 12.57 -18.63 10.70
CA ARG A 241 13.95 -18.60 10.23
C ARG A 241 14.09 -18.07 8.79
N ALA A 242 13.67 -16.83 8.50
CA ALA A 242 14.07 -16.10 7.30
C ALA A 242 15.48 -15.47 7.43
N ILE A 243 16.18 -15.83 8.52
CA ILE A 243 17.39 -15.16 9.02
C ILE A 243 18.66 -15.67 8.31
N GLY A 244 18.65 -16.94 7.87
CA GLY A 244 19.85 -17.68 7.48
C GLY A 244 20.51 -17.25 6.18
N VAL A 245 19.88 -16.37 5.38
CA VAL A 245 20.40 -15.94 4.07
C VAL A 245 21.03 -14.54 4.13
N TYR A 246 20.68 -13.72 5.12
CA TYR A 246 21.02 -12.28 5.16
C TYR A 246 22.13 -11.92 6.14
N LYS A 247 22.33 -12.72 7.21
CA LYS A 247 23.42 -12.49 8.17
C LYS A 247 24.79 -12.43 7.52
N ASP A 248 25.00 -13.18 6.44
CA ASP A 248 26.31 -13.30 5.80
C ASP A 248 26.64 -12.16 4.83
N ARG A 249 25.73 -11.21 4.58
CA ARG A 249 25.89 -10.24 3.47
C ARG A 249 25.82 -8.77 3.82
N PHE A 250 25.29 -8.35 4.98
CA PHE A 250 25.19 -6.91 5.28
C PHE A 250 25.21 -6.57 6.80
N HIS A 251 26.30 -5.93 7.22
CA HIS A 251 26.63 -5.66 8.63
C HIS A 251 25.63 -4.76 9.39
N ALA A 252 24.85 -3.92 8.71
CA ALA A 252 23.86 -3.08 9.38
C ALA A 252 22.61 -3.88 9.79
N LEU A 253 22.12 -4.79 8.95
CA LEU A 253 21.02 -5.69 9.30
C LEU A 253 21.44 -6.73 10.35
N GLU A 254 22.69 -7.20 10.29
CA GLU A 254 23.27 -8.08 11.31
C GLU A 254 23.22 -7.41 12.70
N ARG A 255 23.67 -6.16 12.82
CA ARG A 255 23.62 -5.39 14.07
C ARG A 255 22.20 -5.17 14.58
N LEU A 256 21.26 -4.89 13.68
CA LEU A 256 19.85 -4.74 14.05
C LEU A 256 19.29 -6.06 14.60
N TRP A 257 19.56 -7.16 13.92
CA TRP A 257 19.17 -8.49 14.35
C TRP A 257 19.77 -8.88 15.70
N GLU A 258 21.05 -8.64 15.92
CA GLU A 258 21.71 -8.93 17.20
C GLU A 258 21.07 -8.18 18.37
N ARG A 259 20.74 -6.89 18.17
CA ARG A 259 20.05 -6.06 19.17
C ARG A 259 18.65 -6.57 19.48
N PHE A 260 17.90 -6.94 18.44
CA PHE A 260 16.58 -7.56 18.58
C PHE A 260 16.68 -8.90 19.31
N ALA A 261 17.51 -9.82 18.83
CA ALA A 261 17.65 -11.18 19.38
C ALA A 261 18.14 -11.19 20.84
N ALA A 262 18.95 -10.21 21.24
CA ALA A 262 19.41 -10.09 22.64
C ALA A 262 18.29 -9.66 23.61
N GLN A 263 17.21 -9.03 23.11
CA GLN A 263 16.14 -8.45 23.92
C GLN A 263 14.79 -9.15 23.71
N TYR A 264 14.63 -9.85 22.60
CA TYR A 264 13.45 -10.62 22.28
C TYR A 264 13.38 -11.87 23.16
N GLN A 265 12.43 -11.88 24.08
CA GLN A 265 12.04 -13.08 24.79
C GLN A 265 10.81 -13.66 24.11
N GLU A 266 11.01 -14.76 23.39
CA GLU A 266 9.90 -15.55 22.87
C GLU A 266 9.06 -16.02 24.06
N ARG A 267 7.76 -15.69 24.05
CA ARG A 267 6.85 -16.21 25.06
C ARG A 267 6.80 -17.73 24.88
N PRO A 268 6.97 -18.54 25.95
CA PRO A 268 6.83 -19.98 25.81
C PRO A 268 5.42 -20.28 25.30
N GLU A 269 5.34 -20.91 24.13
CA GLU A 269 4.08 -21.17 23.44
C GLU A 269 3.81 -22.67 23.39
N ASP A 270 2.70 -23.08 24.02
CA ASP A 270 2.29 -24.48 24.10
C ASP A 270 1.64 -25.00 22.79
N ARG A 271 1.47 -24.15 21.77
CA ARG A 271 0.72 -24.46 20.55
C ARG A 271 1.34 -23.85 19.29
N GLU A 272 1.42 -24.65 18.23
CA GLU A 272 1.84 -24.20 16.90
C GLU A 272 0.86 -23.15 16.35
N LYS A 273 1.38 -22.02 15.85
CA LYS A 273 0.59 -20.95 15.25
C LYS A 273 0.22 -21.27 13.80
N SER A 274 -1.05 -21.05 13.47
CA SER A 274 -1.59 -21.25 12.12
C SER A 274 -1.91 -19.90 11.47
N PRO A 275 -1.53 -19.66 10.20
CA PRO A 275 -1.95 -18.45 9.48
C PRO A 275 -3.46 -18.38 9.25
N TYR A 276 -4.19 -19.46 9.57
CA TYR A 276 -5.64 -19.56 9.44
C TYR A 276 -6.40 -19.24 10.73
N GLU A 277 -5.69 -18.81 11.77
CA GLU A 277 -6.23 -18.31 13.03
C GLU A 277 -5.93 -16.82 13.19
N LEU A 278 -6.82 -16.10 13.87
CA LEU A 278 -6.58 -14.72 14.24
C LEU A 278 -5.88 -14.66 15.59
N TYR A 279 -4.94 -13.73 15.72
CA TYR A 279 -4.22 -13.46 16.96
C TYR A 279 -4.30 -11.98 17.32
N LEU A 280 -4.10 -11.69 18.59
CA LEU A 280 -3.88 -10.35 19.11
C LEU A 280 -2.38 -10.16 19.36
N VAL A 281 -1.85 -8.95 19.17
CA VAL A 281 -0.42 -8.64 19.35
C VAL A 281 -0.27 -7.54 20.39
N SER A 282 0.67 -7.75 21.31
CA SER A 282 1.16 -6.71 22.22
C SER A 282 2.58 -7.04 22.67
N SER A 283 3.52 -6.16 22.33
CA SER A 283 4.90 -6.18 22.83
C SER A 283 5.09 -5.30 24.06
N SER A 284 4.08 -4.51 24.43
CA SER A 284 4.10 -3.71 25.65
C SER A 284 3.92 -4.60 26.90
N PRO A 285 4.76 -4.44 27.95
CA PRO A 285 4.53 -5.02 29.26
C PRO A 285 3.42 -4.29 30.04
N GLU A 286 3.05 -3.05 29.67
CA GLU A 286 1.96 -2.33 30.31
C GLU A 286 0.59 -2.77 29.75
N PRO A 287 -0.49 -2.66 30.55
CA PRO A 287 -1.84 -2.91 30.06
C PRO A 287 -2.21 -1.92 28.94
N MET A 288 -2.25 -2.43 27.72
CA MET A 288 -2.67 -1.72 26.51
C MET A 288 -3.68 -2.59 25.75
N ARG A 289 -4.59 -1.96 25.00
CA ARG A 289 -5.46 -2.69 24.08
C ARG A 289 -4.58 -3.39 23.02
N PRO A 290 -4.58 -4.74 22.94
CA PRO A 290 -3.80 -5.41 21.91
C PRO A 290 -4.45 -5.19 20.54
N VAL A 291 -3.65 -5.28 19.48
CA VAL A 291 -4.10 -5.08 18.10
C VAL A 291 -4.14 -6.42 17.38
N GLY A 292 -5.21 -6.70 16.66
CA GLY A 292 -5.38 -7.94 15.90
C GLY A 292 -4.42 -8.05 14.70
N ILE A 293 -4.11 -9.28 14.30
CA ILE A 293 -3.40 -9.54 13.05
C ILE A 293 -4.17 -10.44 12.08
N LEU A 294 -4.15 -10.05 10.82
CA LEU A 294 -4.49 -10.89 9.67
C LEU A 294 -3.18 -11.39 9.07
N THR A 295 -3.02 -12.70 8.91
CA THR A 295 -1.79 -13.29 8.38
C THR A 295 -1.97 -13.72 6.92
N ARG A 296 -1.08 -13.25 6.04
CA ARG A 296 -1.04 -13.63 4.63
C ARG A 296 -0.99 -15.15 4.46
N ASP A 297 -1.93 -15.73 3.71
CA ASP A 297 -1.88 -17.14 3.34
C ASP A 297 -0.83 -17.40 2.24
N PRO A 298 0.16 -18.29 2.47
CA PRO A 298 1.22 -18.55 1.50
C PRO A 298 0.71 -19.29 0.26
N ARG A 299 -0.35 -20.10 0.36
CA ARG A 299 -0.84 -20.94 -0.75
C ARG A 299 -1.56 -20.10 -1.81
N THR A 300 -2.53 -19.29 -1.39
CA THR A 300 -3.22 -18.33 -2.27
C THR A 300 -2.26 -17.25 -2.77
N GLY A 301 -1.31 -16.82 -1.92
CA GLY A 301 -0.21 -15.94 -2.32
C GLY A 301 0.56 -16.50 -3.51
N LEU A 302 1.13 -17.71 -3.38
CA LEU A 302 1.89 -18.35 -4.45
C LEU A 302 1.06 -18.56 -5.73
N GLN A 303 -0.21 -18.96 -5.59
CA GLN A 303 -1.09 -19.28 -6.71
C GLN A 303 -1.42 -18.07 -7.60
N VAL A 304 -1.33 -16.85 -7.06
CA VAL A 304 -1.61 -15.62 -7.81
C VAL A 304 -0.31 -14.88 -8.16
N TRP A 305 0.65 -14.76 -7.24
CA TRP A 305 1.87 -13.97 -7.42
C TRP A 305 3.03 -14.69 -8.10
N SER A 306 3.00 -16.02 -8.24
CA SER A 306 4.11 -16.73 -8.87
C SER A 306 4.27 -16.32 -10.34
N GLY A 307 5.43 -15.79 -10.72
CA GLY A 307 5.74 -15.52 -12.12
C GLY A 307 5.86 -16.78 -13.00
N GLU A 308 6.00 -17.97 -12.38
CA GLU A 308 6.10 -19.24 -13.09
C GLU A 308 4.77 -19.99 -13.18
N TRP A 309 3.99 -20.00 -12.09
CA TRP A 309 2.80 -20.85 -11.92
C TRP A 309 1.52 -20.06 -11.67
N GLY A 310 1.63 -18.74 -11.49
CA GLY A 310 0.53 -17.87 -11.16
C GLY A 310 -0.39 -17.62 -12.35
N TYR A 311 -1.66 -17.37 -12.06
CA TYR A 311 -2.67 -17.05 -13.07
C TYR A 311 -2.28 -15.92 -14.04
N PRO A 312 -1.63 -14.82 -13.60
CA PRO A 312 -1.23 -13.73 -14.51
C PRO A 312 -0.31 -14.17 -15.66
N GLY A 313 0.44 -15.27 -15.50
CA GLY A 313 1.34 -15.80 -16.52
C GLY A 313 0.65 -16.62 -17.62
N ASP A 314 -0.68 -16.72 -17.60
CA ASP A 314 -1.44 -17.50 -18.58
C ASP A 314 -1.30 -16.96 -20.00
N GLY A 315 -1.07 -17.85 -20.96
CA GLY A 315 -0.82 -17.48 -22.35
C GLY A 315 -1.97 -16.73 -23.04
N ASN A 316 -3.20 -16.80 -22.51
CA ASN A 316 -4.38 -16.11 -23.06
C ASN A 316 -4.54 -14.67 -22.57
N TYR A 317 -3.79 -14.25 -21.55
CA TYR A 317 -3.92 -12.92 -20.95
C TYR A 317 -3.11 -11.86 -21.67
N LEU A 318 -3.53 -10.61 -21.56
CA LEU A 318 -2.88 -9.47 -22.20
C LEU A 318 -1.46 -9.29 -21.67
N ASP A 319 -0.49 -9.22 -22.56
CA ASP A 319 0.91 -8.98 -22.20
C ASP A 319 1.10 -7.54 -21.74
N PHE A 320 1.63 -7.37 -20.53
CA PHE A 320 1.88 -6.05 -19.95
C PHE A 320 3.02 -5.30 -20.66
N HIS A 321 4.06 -6.01 -21.08
CA HIS A 321 5.33 -5.43 -21.50
C HIS A 321 5.33 -5.03 -22.98
N LYS A 322 4.59 -5.74 -23.84
CA LYS A 322 4.53 -5.46 -25.27
C LYS A 322 3.51 -4.36 -25.59
N LYS A 323 4.01 -3.13 -25.71
CA LYS A 323 3.23 -1.94 -26.07
C LYS A 323 3.53 -1.49 -27.50
N ARG A 324 2.50 -1.05 -28.23
CA ARG A 324 2.65 -0.44 -29.56
C ARG A 324 2.98 1.05 -29.43
N PHE A 325 3.91 1.54 -30.25
CA PHE A 325 4.20 2.96 -30.39
C PHE A 325 3.70 3.51 -31.74
N PRO A 326 3.15 4.74 -31.80
CA PRO A 326 2.82 5.64 -30.68
C PRO A 326 1.59 5.16 -29.87
N GLY A 327 1.29 5.82 -28.75
CA GLY A 327 0.07 5.61 -27.95
C GLY A 327 0.17 4.60 -26.79
N GLY A 328 1.06 3.61 -26.89
CA GLY A 328 1.38 2.69 -25.81
C GLY A 328 0.27 1.68 -25.49
N LEU A 329 -0.63 1.40 -26.44
CA LEU A 329 -1.68 0.39 -26.30
C LEU A 329 -1.10 -1.04 -26.46
N ARG A 330 -1.77 -2.01 -25.83
CA ARG A 330 -1.31 -3.41 -25.75
C ARG A 330 -2.16 -4.29 -26.66
N TYR A 331 -1.54 -5.09 -27.52
CA TYR A 331 -2.27 -5.90 -28.54
C TYR A 331 -1.88 -7.38 -28.56
N TRP A 332 -1.02 -7.79 -27.65
CA TRP A 332 -0.44 -9.12 -27.64
C TRP A 332 -0.77 -9.83 -26.34
N GLN A 333 -0.86 -11.14 -26.40
CA GLN A 333 -1.04 -11.98 -25.22
C GLN A 333 0.32 -12.45 -24.69
N VAL A 334 0.34 -12.83 -23.41
CA VAL A 334 1.51 -13.38 -22.73
C VAL A 334 2.10 -14.55 -23.51
N THR A 335 1.27 -15.36 -24.20
CA THR A 335 1.66 -16.53 -25.03
C THR A 335 2.27 -17.67 -24.20
N SER A 336 3.36 -17.40 -23.49
CA SER A 336 3.85 -18.17 -22.36
C SER A 336 4.67 -17.27 -21.43
N ALA A 337 4.81 -17.66 -20.17
CA ALA A 337 5.63 -16.92 -19.19
C ALA A 337 7.11 -16.75 -19.59
N LYS A 338 7.62 -17.58 -20.51
CA LYS A 338 9.02 -17.57 -20.97
C LYS A 338 9.19 -17.03 -22.40
N ALA A 339 8.13 -16.60 -23.06
CA ALA A 339 8.21 -16.08 -24.43
C ALA A 339 8.90 -14.71 -24.46
N ASP A 340 9.81 -14.53 -25.40
CA ASP A 340 10.39 -13.22 -25.70
C ASP A 340 9.34 -12.28 -26.32
N LEU A 341 9.56 -10.97 -26.23
CA LEU A 341 8.63 -9.97 -26.79
C LEU A 341 8.36 -10.19 -28.29
N ALA A 342 9.35 -10.68 -29.04
CA ALA A 342 9.19 -10.98 -30.46
C ALA A 342 8.18 -12.11 -30.72
N ASP A 343 8.10 -13.08 -29.81
CA ASP A 343 7.31 -14.31 -29.97
C ASP A 343 5.88 -14.19 -29.45
N LYS A 344 5.54 -13.07 -28.80
CA LYS A 344 4.19 -12.82 -28.29
C LYS A 344 3.18 -12.75 -29.44
N GLY A 345 2.21 -13.66 -29.42
CA GLY A 345 1.10 -13.72 -30.37
C GLY A 345 0.04 -12.64 -30.13
N PRO A 346 -0.89 -12.45 -31.07
CA PRO A 346 -1.99 -11.50 -30.91
C PRO A 346 -2.88 -11.85 -29.72
N TYR A 347 -3.47 -10.84 -29.08
CA TYR A 347 -4.41 -11.04 -27.98
C TYR A 347 -5.79 -11.48 -28.48
N HIS A 348 -6.45 -12.36 -27.74
CA HIS A 348 -7.75 -12.97 -28.07
C HIS A 348 -8.74 -12.81 -26.90
N PRO A 349 -9.43 -11.64 -26.78
CA PRO A 349 -10.35 -11.36 -25.69
C PRO A 349 -11.46 -12.40 -25.50
N GLU A 350 -11.87 -13.08 -26.58
CA GLU A 350 -12.90 -14.11 -26.59
C GLU A 350 -12.56 -15.32 -25.70
N HIS A 351 -11.29 -15.61 -25.45
CA HIS A 351 -10.85 -16.73 -24.61
C HIS A 351 -10.82 -16.38 -23.12
N VAL A 352 -10.71 -15.10 -22.79
CA VAL A 352 -10.46 -14.61 -21.43
C VAL A 352 -11.56 -15.03 -20.46
N GLY A 353 -12.83 -14.84 -20.84
CA GLY A 353 -13.95 -15.11 -19.92
C GLY A 353 -14.00 -16.58 -19.49
N ALA A 354 -13.76 -17.52 -20.41
CA ALA A 354 -13.70 -18.94 -20.07
C ALA A 354 -12.52 -19.24 -19.12
N ARG A 355 -11.37 -18.61 -19.38
CA ARG A 355 -10.15 -18.82 -18.59
C ARG A 355 -10.26 -18.26 -17.17
N CYS A 356 -10.79 -17.05 -17.01
CA CYS A 356 -11.05 -16.44 -15.70
C CYS A 356 -11.99 -17.32 -14.86
N ARG A 357 -13.07 -17.86 -15.43
CA ARG A 357 -13.98 -18.78 -14.71
C ARG A 357 -13.32 -20.08 -14.27
N GLU A 358 -12.48 -20.67 -15.12
CA GLU A 358 -11.73 -21.87 -14.76
C GLU A 358 -10.79 -21.61 -13.58
N GLN A 359 -10.00 -20.54 -13.64
CA GLN A 359 -9.07 -20.17 -12.59
C GLN A 359 -9.77 -19.71 -11.31
N ALA A 360 -10.94 -19.08 -11.42
CA ALA A 360 -11.76 -18.71 -10.27
C ALA A 360 -12.25 -19.95 -9.51
N ARG A 361 -12.76 -20.97 -10.22
CA ARG A 361 -13.13 -22.26 -9.62
C ARG A 361 -11.95 -22.95 -8.96
N HIS A 362 -10.79 -22.94 -9.61
CA HIS A 362 -9.57 -23.49 -9.03
C HIS A 362 -9.19 -22.76 -7.73
N PHE A 363 -9.21 -21.43 -7.72
CA PHE A 363 -8.91 -20.63 -6.54
C PHE A 363 -9.89 -20.88 -5.39
N VAL A 364 -11.20 -20.93 -5.66
CA VAL A 364 -12.21 -21.26 -4.64
C VAL A 364 -12.01 -22.68 -4.11
N SER A 365 -11.71 -23.66 -4.98
CA SER A 365 -11.39 -25.03 -4.57
C SER A 365 -10.17 -25.08 -3.64
N LEU A 366 -9.11 -24.34 -3.96
CA LEU A 366 -7.92 -24.22 -3.11
C LEU A 366 -8.27 -23.66 -1.72
N VAL A 367 -9.08 -22.60 -1.66
CA VAL A 367 -9.51 -22.01 -0.37
C VAL A 367 -10.36 -22.99 0.43
N LYS A 368 -11.27 -23.74 -0.21
CA LYS A 368 -12.05 -24.80 0.46
C LYS A 368 -11.15 -25.89 1.03
N GLU A 369 -10.15 -26.33 0.27
CA GLU A 369 -9.20 -27.35 0.71
C GLU A 369 -8.44 -26.88 1.96
N ILE A 370 -7.90 -25.66 1.93
CA ILE A 370 -7.20 -25.05 3.06
C ILE A 370 -8.08 -25.00 4.32
N LEU A 371 -9.31 -24.49 4.18
CA LEU A 371 -10.23 -24.37 5.30
C LEU A 371 -10.72 -25.75 5.79
N GLY A 372 -10.89 -26.71 4.89
CA GLY A 372 -11.26 -28.08 5.22
C GLY A 372 -10.17 -28.81 5.99
N ASP A 373 -8.92 -28.71 5.54
CA ASP A 373 -7.76 -29.27 6.25
C ASP A 373 -7.63 -28.66 7.64
N PHE A 374 -7.76 -27.33 7.74
CA PHE A 374 -7.71 -26.63 9.02
C PHE A 374 -8.84 -27.08 9.95
N GLN A 375 -10.08 -27.11 9.48
CA GLN A 375 -11.24 -27.55 10.25
C GLN A 375 -11.10 -29.02 10.70
N ALA A 376 -10.61 -29.89 9.84
CA ALA A 376 -10.39 -31.31 10.16
C ALA A 376 -9.33 -31.49 11.27
N ALA A 377 -8.26 -30.68 11.24
CA ALA A 377 -7.19 -30.75 12.23
C ALA A 377 -7.55 -30.04 13.57
N HIS A 378 -8.37 -28.98 13.54
CA HIS A 378 -8.59 -28.09 14.69
C HIS A 378 -10.02 -28.12 15.25
N GLY A 379 -10.96 -28.76 14.55
CA GLY A 379 -12.37 -28.86 14.96
C GLY A 379 -13.15 -27.54 14.96
N ARG A 380 -12.63 -26.49 14.33
CA ARG A 380 -13.21 -25.13 14.31
C ARG A 380 -12.98 -24.44 12.95
N PRO A 381 -13.84 -23.49 12.55
CA PRO A 381 -13.62 -22.72 11.33
C PRO A 381 -12.37 -21.84 11.43
N GLY A 382 -11.63 -21.74 10.32
CA GLY A 382 -10.50 -20.81 10.15
C GLY A 382 -10.85 -19.63 9.25
N VAL A 383 -9.86 -18.78 8.99
CA VAL A 383 -9.94 -17.68 8.01
C VAL A 383 -8.75 -17.71 7.07
N VAL A 384 -9.00 -17.60 5.77
CA VAL A 384 -7.95 -17.43 4.75
C VAL A 384 -7.90 -15.95 4.35
N VAL A 385 -6.75 -15.32 4.52
CA VAL A 385 -6.49 -13.93 4.16
C VAL A 385 -5.57 -13.90 2.95
N ALA A 386 -6.04 -13.33 1.86
CA ALA A 386 -5.30 -13.23 0.60
C ALA A 386 -4.95 -11.77 0.27
N PRO A 387 -3.85 -11.23 0.83
CA PRO A 387 -3.41 -9.86 0.57
C PRO A 387 -2.61 -9.73 -0.73
N TYR A 388 -2.90 -8.70 -1.52
CA TYR A 388 -2.24 -8.40 -2.78
C TYR A 388 -2.20 -6.89 -3.04
N ASP A 389 -1.20 -6.42 -3.79
CA ASP A 389 -1.25 -5.07 -4.36
C ASP A 389 -2.46 -4.95 -5.31
N THR A 390 -3.18 -3.84 -5.20
CA THR A 390 -4.44 -3.65 -5.95
C THR A 390 -4.17 -3.56 -7.44
N GLU A 391 -3.08 -2.89 -7.80
CA GLU A 391 -2.62 -2.69 -9.17
C GLU A 391 -2.26 -4.00 -9.86
N LEU A 392 -2.07 -5.10 -9.12
CA LEU A 392 -2.01 -6.43 -9.73
C LEU A 392 -3.26 -6.70 -10.56
N PHE A 393 -4.43 -6.41 -10.00
CA PHE A 393 -5.71 -6.63 -10.66
C PHE A 393 -6.03 -5.45 -11.59
N GLY A 394 -5.65 -5.62 -12.85
CA GLY A 394 -6.06 -4.79 -13.96
C GLY A 394 -4.92 -4.02 -14.61
N HIS A 395 -3.95 -3.54 -13.83
CA HIS A 395 -2.79 -2.90 -14.41
C HIS A 395 -1.76 -3.94 -14.88
N TRP A 396 -1.17 -4.70 -13.95
CA TRP A 396 -0.18 -5.75 -14.26
C TRP A 396 -0.82 -6.99 -14.90
N TRP A 397 -1.93 -7.44 -14.34
CA TRP A 397 -2.78 -8.49 -14.91
C TRP A 397 -4.11 -7.90 -15.34
N PHE A 398 -4.24 -7.59 -16.64
CA PHE A 398 -5.38 -6.85 -17.17
C PHE A 398 -6.74 -7.47 -16.88
N GLU A 399 -6.81 -8.80 -16.90
CA GLU A 399 -8.02 -9.57 -16.65
C GLU A 399 -8.30 -9.78 -15.16
N GLY A 400 -7.43 -9.28 -14.27
CA GLY A 400 -7.54 -9.44 -12.82
C GLY A 400 -8.88 -8.98 -12.21
N PRO A 401 -9.46 -7.82 -12.56
CA PRO A 401 -10.75 -7.40 -12.04
C PRO A 401 -11.89 -8.35 -12.48
N THR A 402 -11.82 -8.86 -13.72
CA THR A 402 -12.75 -9.87 -14.23
C THR A 402 -12.61 -11.19 -13.48
N TRP A 403 -11.38 -11.67 -13.28
CA TRP A 403 -11.12 -12.87 -12.48
C TRP A 403 -11.60 -12.71 -11.04
N LEU A 404 -11.33 -11.57 -10.40
CA LEU A 404 -11.74 -11.30 -9.03
C LEU A 404 -13.28 -11.30 -8.91
N ALA A 405 -13.98 -10.69 -9.87
CA ALA A 405 -15.44 -10.73 -9.93
C ALA A 405 -15.97 -12.18 -10.06
N GLU A 406 -15.33 -13.01 -10.89
CA GLU A 406 -15.70 -14.43 -11.06
C GLU A 406 -15.40 -15.25 -9.79
N VAL A 407 -14.30 -14.97 -9.07
CA VAL A 407 -14.00 -15.59 -7.76
C VAL A 407 -15.07 -15.25 -6.74
N LEU A 408 -15.43 -13.97 -6.62
CA LEU A 408 -16.49 -13.54 -5.71
C LEU A 408 -17.83 -14.20 -6.09
N ALA A 409 -18.18 -14.25 -7.38
CA ALA A 409 -19.38 -14.93 -7.85
C ALA A 409 -19.38 -16.43 -7.52
N GLU A 410 -18.23 -17.10 -7.65
CA GLU A 410 -18.06 -18.52 -7.35
C GLU A 410 -18.16 -18.82 -5.84
N PHE A 411 -17.66 -17.93 -4.97
CA PHE A 411 -17.88 -18.04 -3.52
C PHE A 411 -19.37 -17.96 -3.15
N HIS A 412 -20.16 -17.12 -3.83
CA HIS A 412 -21.62 -17.09 -3.59
C HIS A 412 -22.34 -18.38 -4.02
N ASN A 413 -21.75 -19.13 -4.96
CA ASN A 413 -22.23 -20.46 -5.34
C ASN A 413 -21.72 -21.56 -4.39
N THR A 414 -20.79 -21.22 -3.48
CA THR A 414 -20.15 -22.13 -2.52
C THR A 414 -20.40 -21.65 -1.08
N PRO A 415 -21.61 -21.85 -0.52
CA PRO A 415 -22.01 -21.28 0.77
C PRO A 415 -21.25 -21.85 1.99
N GLU A 416 -20.43 -22.88 1.79
CA GLU A 416 -19.55 -23.44 2.82
C GLU A 416 -18.47 -22.44 3.27
N VAL A 417 -18.01 -21.54 2.39
CA VAL A 417 -17.03 -20.50 2.73
C VAL A 417 -17.72 -19.15 2.71
N ARG A 418 -17.61 -18.41 3.81
CA ARG A 418 -18.23 -17.08 3.94
C ARG A 418 -17.22 -15.97 3.64
N LEU A 419 -17.58 -15.08 2.73
CA LEU A 419 -16.87 -13.82 2.51
C LEU A 419 -17.09 -12.88 3.69
N VAL A 420 -16.01 -12.30 4.20
CA VAL A 420 -16.02 -11.37 5.35
C VAL A 420 -14.95 -10.30 5.14
N THR A 421 -15.20 -9.08 5.58
CA THR A 421 -14.14 -8.07 5.72
C THR A 421 -13.23 -8.40 6.92
N GLY A 422 -12.08 -7.72 7.01
CA GLY A 422 -11.14 -7.84 8.13
C GLY A 422 -11.81 -7.60 9.48
N SER A 423 -12.57 -6.52 9.63
CA SER A 423 -13.32 -6.25 10.87
C SER A 423 -14.34 -7.35 11.17
N GLU A 424 -15.12 -7.80 10.17
CA GLU A 424 -16.11 -8.87 10.35
C GLU A 424 -15.46 -10.19 10.77
N ALA A 425 -14.25 -10.50 10.27
CA ALA A 425 -13.50 -11.68 10.68
C ALA A 425 -13.18 -11.65 12.19
N PHE A 426 -12.73 -10.51 12.72
CA PHE A 426 -12.48 -10.34 14.17
C PHE A 426 -13.76 -10.40 15.01
N GLU A 427 -14.87 -9.83 14.52
CA GLU A 427 -16.17 -9.89 15.21
C GLU A 427 -16.70 -11.33 15.28
N LEU A 428 -16.53 -12.13 14.22
CA LEU A 428 -17.05 -13.49 14.13
C LEU A 428 -16.16 -14.53 14.84
N LEU A 429 -14.83 -14.38 14.77
CA LEU A 429 -13.89 -15.34 15.35
C LEU A 429 -13.44 -14.98 16.77
N ALA A 430 -13.55 -13.71 17.17
CA ALA A 430 -13.28 -13.19 18.51
C ALA A 430 -12.01 -13.77 19.17
N PRO A 431 -10.82 -13.54 18.59
CA PRO A 431 -9.59 -14.14 19.10
C PRO A 431 -9.25 -13.62 20.49
N THR A 432 -8.78 -14.52 21.36
CA THR A 432 -8.37 -14.19 22.74
C THR A 432 -6.87 -14.38 22.98
N GLN A 433 -6.16 -15.00 22.05
CA GLN A 433 -4.74 -15.31 22.20
C GLN A 433 -3.89 -14.07 21.86
N VAL A 434 -3.08 -13.64 22.83
CA VAL A 434 -2.12 -12.54 22.66
C VAL A 434 -0.72 -13.11 22.44
N ILE A 435 -0.10 -12.78 21.32
CA ILE A 435 1.24 -13.24 20.93
C ILE A 435 2.23 -12.05 20.85
N SER A 436 3.51 -12.38 20.79
CA SER A 436 4.56 -11.46 20.34
C SER A 436 4.95 -11.83 18.91
N LEU A 437 5.26 -10.83 18.09
CA LEU A 437 5.82 -11.03 16.76
C LEU A 437 7.30 -10.64 16.75
N PRO A 438 8.13 -11.32 15.94
CA PRO A 438 9.48 -10.86 15.65
C PRO A 438 9.44 -9.67 14.69
N GLU A 439 10.55 -8.93 14.61
CA GLU A 439 10.73 -7.89 13.60
C GLU A 439 10.88 -8.50 12.19
N GLY A 440 10.26 -7.86 11.18
CA GLY A 440 10.33 -8.32 9.79
C GLY A 440 9.41 -7.55 8.85
N SER A 441 9.28 -8.00 7.60
CA SER A 441 8.38 -7.42 6.58
C SER A 441 8.01 -8.44 5.51
N TRP A 442 7.03 -8.17 4.64
CA TRP A 442 6.69 -9.08 3.54
C TRP A 442 7.64 -9.00 2.32
N GLY A 443 8.66 -8.13 2.39
CA GLY A 443 9.62 -7.93 1.30
C GLY A 443 10.58 -9.11 1.12
N GLU A 444 11.44 -8.99 0.11
CA GLU A 444 12.45 -10.03 -0.15
C GLU A 444 13.25 -10.35 1.12
N GLY A 445 13.23 -11.64 1.49
CA GLY A 445 13.93 -12.12 2.66
C GLY A 445 13.22 -12.02 4.00
N GLY A 446 12.00 -11.51 4.03
CA GLY A 446 11.23 -11.43 5.27
C GLY A 446 11.74 -10.41 6.29
N TYR A 447 12.66 -9.53 5.90
CA TYR A 447 13.27 -8.54 6.79
C TYR A 447 13.36 -7.17 6.12
N HIS A 448 14.35 -6.34 6.41
CA HIS A 448 14.40 -4.96 5.91
C HIS A 448 15.31 -4.74 4.70
N PHE A 449 15.81 -5.80 4.07
CA PHE A 449 16.85 -5.70 3.03
C PHE A 449 16.48 -4.79 1.86
N ILE A 450 15.23 -4.83 1.39
CA ILE A 450 14.78 -3.97 0.30
C ILE A 450 14.88 -2.48 0.66
N TRP A 451 14.71 -2.10 1.92
CA TRP A 451 14.72 -0.69 2.35
C TRP A 451 16.01 -0.28 3.06
N LEU A 452 16.90 -1.23 3.35
CA LEU A 452 18.18 -0.98 4.00
C LEU A 452 19.25 -1.96 3.49
N ASN A 453 20.03 -1.48 2.54
CA ASN A 453 21.18 -2.16 1.95
C ASN A 453 22.22 -1.14 1.42
N ASP A 454 23.35 -1.62 0.89
CA ASP A 454 24.44 -0.76 0.40
C ASP A 454 24.03 0.24 -0.70
N MET A 455 22.94 -0.01 -1.43
CA MET A 455 22.48 0.87 -2.52
C MET A 455 21.65 2.06 -2.01
N ASN A 456 21.03 1.93 -0.84
CA ASN A 456 20.05 2.91 -0.34
C ASN A 456 20.31 3.37 1.10
N ASP A 457 21.35 2.89 1.79
CA ASP A 457 21.64 3.29 3.17
C ASP A 457 21.88 4.82 3.32
N TRP A 458 22.37 5.48 2.26
CA TRP A 458 22.58 6.92 2.18
C TRP A 458 21.28 7.72 2.33
N THR A 459 20.14 7.15 1.95
CA THR A 459 18.82 7.80 2.09
C THR A 459 18.50 8.07 3.56
N TRP A 460 18.82 7.13 4.45
CA TRP A 460 18.61 7.23 5.88
C TRP A 460 19.50 8.30 6.54
N ARG A 461 20.66 8.62 5.94
CA ARG A 461 21.51 9.74 6.36
C ARG A 461 20.89 11.11 6.06
N HIS A 462 19.88 11.16 5.20
CA HIS A 462 19.04 12.34 5.00
C HIS A 462 17.81 12.35 5.90
N ILE A 463 17.16 11.20 6.06
CA ILE A 463 15.92 11.06 6.84
C ILE A 463 16.15 11.32 8.33
N TYR A 464 17.11 10.65 8.97
CA TYR A 464 17.28 10.77 10.44
C TYR A 464 17.59 12.19 10.93
N PRO A 465 18.46 12.98 10.26
CA PRO A 465 18.66 14.38 10.66
C PRO A 465 17.42 15.24 10.40
N ALA A 466 16.65 14.97 9.34
CA ALA A 466 15.43 15.71 9.03
C ALA A 466 14.34 15.45 10.08
N GLU A 467 14.15 14.19 10.51
CA GLU A 467 13.26 13.85 11.62
C GLU A 467 13.65 14.58 12.91
N ALA A 468 14.94 14.58 13.25
CA ALA A 468 15.45 15.25 14.45
C ALA A 468 15.23 16.78 14.41
N GLU A 469 15.46 17.41 13.25
CA GLU A 469 15.21 18.83 13.06
C GLU A 469 13.70 19.14 13.14
N MET A 470 12.83 18.31 12.57
CA MET A 470 11.38 18.49 12.66
C MET A 470 10.88 18.40 14.10
N GLU A 471 11.37 17.42 14.87
CA GLU A 471 11.08 17.28 16.30
C GLU A 471 11.51 18.54 17.07
N ALA A 472 12.72 19.06 16.82
CA ALA A 472 13.21 20.28 17.46
C ALA A 472 12.37 21.52 17.11
N LEU A 473 12.00 21.69 15.83
CA LEU A 473 11.13 22.77 15.38
C LEU A 473 9.75 22.68 16.04
N ALA A 474 9.16 21.49 16.09
CA ALA A 474 7.87 21.27 16.71
C ALA A 474 7.90 21.54 18.21
N GLN A 475 8.93 21.09 18.92
CA GLN A 475 9.12 21.38 20.35
C GLN A 475 9.22 22.87 20.64
N ALA A 476 9.97 23.61 19.82
CA ALA A 476 10.18 25.04 20.01
C ALA A 476 8.97 25.89 19.61
N CYS A 477 8.26 25.51 18.54
CA CYS A 477 7.38 26.44 17.82
C CYS A 477 5.93 25.95 17.62
N SER A 478 5.61 24.67 17.82
CA SER A 478 4.27 24.14 17.45
C SER A 478 3.09 24.74 18.21
N HIS A 479 3.33 25.31 19.40
CA HIS A 479 2.31 25.98 20.22
C HIS A 479 2.14 27.47 19.89
N ASP A 480 3.00 28.05 19.07
CA ASP A 480 2.92 29.45 18.67
C ASP A 480 1.76 29.65 17.69
N PRO A 481 0.76 30.50 17.99
CA PRO A 481 -0.42 30.66 17.14
C PRO A 481 -0.17 31.51 15.88
N ASP A 482 1.04 32.03 15.66
CA ASP A 482 1.37 32.83 14.47
C ASP A 482 1.07 32.05 13.18
N PRO A 483 0.19 32.57 12.28
CA PRO A 483 -0.23 31.83 11.09
C PRO A 483 0.89 31.51 10.12
N VAL A 484 1.88 32.39 9.95
CA VAL A 484 2.98 32.19 9.00
C VAL A 484 3.92 31.11 9.53
N LEU A 485 4.22 31.14 10.83
CA LEU A 485 5.02 30.12 11.48
C LEU A 485 4.33 28.75 11.43
N GLN A 486 3.02 28.70 11.67
CA GLN A 486 2.23 27.48 11.55
C GLN A 486 2.22 26.94 10.11
N ASP A 487 2.07 27.82 9.11
CA ASP A 487 2.14 27.42 7.70
C ASP A 487 3.52 26.84 7.33
N LEU A 488 4.60 27.46 7.82
CA LEU A 488 5.97 26.96 7.63
C LEU A 488 6.17 25.59 8.27
N LEU A 489 5.73 25.41 9.53
CA LEU A 489 5.82 24.12 10.24
C LEU A 489 5.01 23.02 9.55
N LYS A 490 3.80 23.33 9.09
CA LYS A 490 2.96 22.39 8.35
C LYS A 490 3.63 21.97 7.05
N GLN A 491 4.23 22.91 6.32
CA GLN A 491 4.96 22.58 5.10
C GLN A 491 6.22 21.75 5.39
N CYS A 492 6.96 22.02 6.47
CA CYS A 492 8.05 21.15 6.92
C CYS A 492 7.56 19.71 7.16
N GLY A 493 6.43 19.56 7.86
CA GLY A 493 5.82 18.24 8.12
C GLY A 493 5.43 17.49 6.84
N ARG A 494 4.81 18.17 5.87
CA ARG A 494 4.46 17.58 4.56
C ARG A 494 5.69 17.12 3.80
N THR A 495 6.71 17.97 3.71
CA THR A 495 7.96 17.63 3.02
C THR A 495 8.70 16.50 3.73
N LEU A 496 8.68 16.45 5.06
CA LEU A 496 9.23 15.32 5.81
C LEU A 496 8.48 14.02 5.50
N PHE A 497 7.14 14.02 5.51
CA PHE A 497 6.38 12.84 5.11
C PHE A 497 6.77 12.37 3.70
N LEU A 498 6.88 13.28 2.73
CA LEU A 498 7.30 12.92 1.37
C LEU A 498 8.72 12.36 1.31
N LEU A 499 9.63 12.86 2.15
CA LEU A 499 10.99 12.35 2.28
C LEU A 499 11.03 10.93 2.89
N GLU A 500 10.12 10.62 3.80
CA GLU A 500 10.04 9.35 4.54
C GLU A 500 9.39 8.18 3.78
N SER A 501 8.82 8.41 2.59
CA SER A 501 8.14 7.38 1.79
C SER A 501 9.07 6.18 1.48
N SER A 502 8.58 4.96 1.72
CA SER A 502 9.36 3.73 1.50
C SER A 502 9.63 3.43 0.03
N ASP A 503 8.85 4.04 -0.86
CA ASP A 503 8.94 3.89 -2.33
C ASP A 503 10.34 4.25 -2.83
N TRP A 504 11.00 5.24 -2.22
CA TRP A 504 12.32 5.67 -2.68
C TRP A 504 13.36 4.57 -2.55
N GLN A 505 13.45 3.94 -1.37
CA GLN A 505 14.38 2.84 -1.16
C GLN A 505 13.98 1.60 -1.96
N PHE A 506 12.67 1.34 -2.09
CA PHE A 506 12.16 0.24 -2.92
C PHE A 506 12.60 0.39 -4.38
N LEU A 507 12.32 1.55 -5.01
CA LEU A 507 12.64 1.81 -6.42
C LEU A 507 14.15 1.85 -6.71
N ILE A 508 14.96 2.25 -5.72
CA ILE A 508 16.42 2.15 -5.80
C ILE A 508 16.85 0.68 -5.79
N SER A 509 16.33 -0.13 -4.86
CA SER A 509 16.71 -1.53 -4.70
C SER A 509 16.26 -2.42 -5.86
N THR A 510 15.08 -2.19 -6.41
CA THR A 510 14.52 -3.00 -7.51
C THR A 510 14.93 -2.50 -8.89
N PHE A 511 15.67 -1.38 -8.97
CA PHE A 511 16.06 -0.72 -10.22
C PHE A 511 14.89 -0.37 -11.15
N SER A 512 13.65 -0.29 -10.63
CA SER A 512 12.47 -0.03 -11.47
C SER A 512 12.35 1.43 -11.91
N ALA A 513 12.77 2.37 -11.06
CA ALA A 513 12.84 3.80 -11.39
C ALA A 513 13.89 4.52 -10.51
N ARG A 514 15.09 3.94 -10.44
CA ARG A 514 16.15 4.38 -9.52
C ARG A 514 16.47 5.87 -9.63
N ASP A 515 16.79 6.36 -10.82
CA ASP A 515 17.15 7.77 -11.03
C ASP A 515 16.03 8.72 -10.59
N TYR A 516 14.78 8.33 -10.84
CA TYR A 516 13.61 9.08 -10.39
C TYR A 516 13.55 9.14 -8.86
N ALA A 517 13.71 8.01 -8.18
CA ALA A 517 13.69 7.92 -6.72
C ALA A 517 14.84 8.70 -6.06
N GLU A 518 16.06 8.60 -6.60
CA GLU A 518 17.22 9.35 -6.11
C GLU A 518 16.99 10.87 -6.22
N LEU A 519 16.48 11.35 -7.36
CA LEU A 519 16.12 12.76 -7.56
C LEU A 519 15.02 13.24 -6.61
N ARG A 520 13.98 12.42 -6.42
CA ARG A 520 12.85 12.74 -5.53
C ARG A 520 13.29 12.88 -4.08
N LEU A 521 14.11 11.94 -3.60
CA LEU A 521 14.59 11.96 -2.24
C LEU A 521 15.48 13.17 -1.96
N VAL A 522 16.43 13.47 -2.87
CA VAL A 522 17.32 14.63 -2.72
C VAL A 522 16.53 15.94 -2.76
N ALA A 523 15.58 16.08 -3.69
CA ALA A 523 14.75 17.27 -3.79
C ALA A 523 13.95 17.54 -2.50
N HIS A 524 13.27 16.51 -1.97
CA HIS A 524 12.51 16.64 -0.72
C HIS A 524 13.40 16.94 0.48
N HIS A 525 14.59 16.34 0.55
CA HIS A 525 15.57 16.66 1.60
C HIS A 525 16.07 18.11 1.53
N ASP A 526 16.40 18.61 0.34
CA ASP A 526 16.88 19.99 0.15
C ASP A 526 15.79 21.01 0.46
N ASP A 527 14.56 20.73 0.03
CA ASP A 527 13.40 21.56 0.35
C ASP A 527 13.11 21.57 1.85
N PHE A 528 13.14 20.41 2.51
CA PHE A 528 12.98 20.32 3.96
C PHE A 528 14.03 21.16 4.68
N LYS A 529 15.32 21.02 4.34
CA LYS A 529 16.39 21.80 4.96
C LYS A 529 16.19 23.30 4.79
N ARG A 530 15.75 23.72 3.60
CA ARG A 530 15.49 25.15 3.34
C ARG A 530 14.29 25.64 4.12
N LEU A 531 13.19 24.89 4.17
CA LEU A 531 12.00 25.21 4.96
C LEU A 531 12.32 25.27 6.46
N ALA A 532 13.09 24.31 6.99
CA ALA A 532 13.51 24.27 8.38
C ALA A 532 14.34 25.51 8.77
N ARG A 533 15.31 25.89 7.92
CA ARG A 533 16.09 27.12 8.09
C ARG A 533 15.19 28.36 8.14
N ILE A 534 14.29 28.51 7.16
CA ILE A 534 13.35 29.64 7.08
C ILE A 534 12.47 29.68 8.35
N THR A 535 11.98 28.53 8.80
CA THR A 535 11.15 28.39 10.00
C THR A 535 11.87 28.90 11.24
N ARG A 536 13.14 28.53 11.44
CA ARG A 536 13.96 29.01 12.57
C ARG A 536 14.20 30.51 12.51
N GLU A 537 14.59 31.02 11.35
CA GLU A 537 14.82 32.45 11.15
C GLU A 537 13.55 33.26 11.37
N TYR A 538 12.40 32.77 10.89
CA TYR A 538 11.11 33.42 11.06
C TYR A 538 10.63 33.38 12.52
N ALA A 539 10.80 32.26 13.23
CA ALA A 539 10.42 32.14 14.64
C ALA A 539 11.10 33.21 15.52
N GLN A 540 12.32 33.61 15.18
CA GLN A 540 13.10 34.63 15.89
C GLN A 540 12.81 36.05 15.39
N SER A 541 12.80 36.27 14.08
CA SER A 541 12.77 37.61 13.48
C SER A 541 11.37 38.11 13.12
N ARG A 542 10.40 37.21 13.03
CA ARG A 542 9.03 37.44 12.51
C ARG A 542 8.99 38.13 11.15
N THR A 543 10.07 38.01 10.38
CA THR A 543 10.22 38.63 9.07
C THR A 543 10.51 37.54 8.06
N LEU A 544 9.71 37.49 6.99
CA LEU A 544 9.90 36.56 5.88
C LEU A 544 10.35 37.34 4.65
N SER A 545 11.52 37.01 4.12
CA SER A 545 12.02 37.63 2.89
C SER A 545 11.12 37.31 1.70
N GLU A 546 11.10 38.17 0.68
CA GLU A 546 10.32 37.93 -0.53
C GLU A 546 10.74 36.62 -1.23
N LYS A 547 12.05 36.34 -1.26
CA LYS A 547 12.60 35.09 -1.82
C LYS A 547 12.10 33.85 -1.07
N ASP A 548 12.04 33.90 0.26
CA ASP A 548 11.58 32.78 1.07
C ASP A 548 10.06 32.62 1.00
N ARG A 549 9.32 33.72 0.86
CA ARG A 549 7.88 33.69 0.58
C ARG A 549 7.57 33.00 -0.75
N HIS A 550 8.25 33.39 -1.84
CA HIS A 550 8.08 32.75 -3.15
C HIS A 550 8.41 31.26 -3.11
N PHE A 551 9.46 30.89 -2.39
CA PHE A 551 9.83 29.49 -2.21
C PHE A 551 8.76 28.70 -1.45
N LEU A 552 8.26 29.23 -0.33
CA LEU A 552 7.16 28.60 0.43
C LEU A 552 5.91 28.42 -0.45
N THR A 553 5.53 29.43 -1.22
CA THR A 553 4.40 29.33 -2.16
C THR A 553 4.61 28.22 -3.18
N ALA A 554 5.79 28.15 -3.81
CA ALA A 554 6.09 27.09 -4.78
C ALA A 554 6.04 25.69 -4.17
N CYS A 555 6.57 25.50 -2.95
CA CYS A 555 6.47 24.23 -2.24
C CYS A 555 5.01 23.86 -1.94
N ARG A 556 4.18 24.82 -1.53
CA ARG A 556 2.76 24.59 -1.24
C ARG A 556 1.97 24.22 -2.48
N GLU A 557 2.20 24.88 -3.59
CA GLU A 557 1.52 24.57 -4.86
C GLU A 557 1.91 23.20 -5.41
N ARG A 558 3.18 22.80 -5.23
CA ARG A 558 3.70 21.50 -5.69
C ARG A 558 3.28 20.34 -4.79
N ASP A 559 3.36 20.52 -3.46
CA ASP A 559 3.16 19.49 -2.45
C ASP A 559 1.96 19.83 -1.55
N ASP A 560 0.79 20.06 -2.17
CA ASP A 560 -0.47 20.41 -1.51
C ASP A 560 -1.21 19.17 -0.99
N ILE A 561 -0.65 18.56 0.05
CA ILE A 561 -1.20 17.34 0.69
C ILE A 561 -1.45 17.57 2.17
N PHE A 562 -2.38 16.82 2.76
CA PHE A 562 -2.64 16.83 4.19
C PHE A 562 -2.91 18.24 4.75
N PRO A 563 -4.03 18.88 4.38
CA PRO A 563 -4.44 20.17 4.96
C PRO A 563 -4.60 20.11 6.49
N ASP A 564 -4.87 18.92 7.02
CA ASP A 564 -5.09 18.59 8.43
C ASP A 564 -3.82 18.26 9.23
N VAL A 565 -2.63 18.39 8.62
CA VAL A 565 -1.35 18.15 9.31
C VAL A 565 -1.19 19.03 10.55
N ASP A 566 -0.83 18.39 11.66
CA ASP A 566 -0.64 19.05 12.95
C ASP A 566 0.83 18.96 13.41
N PRO A 567 1.58 20.08 13.38
CA PRO A 567 2.97 20.11 13.81
C PRO A 567 3.21 19.60 15.23
N ARG A 568 2.19 19.60 16.11
CA ARG A 568 2.32 19.13 17.50
C ARG A 568 2.56 17.63 17.59
N TRP A 569 2.27 16.85 16.55
CA TRP A 569 2.54 15.41 16.54
C TRP A 569 4.04 15.08 16.60
N TRP A 570 4.90 16.00 16.14
CA TRP A 570 6.35 15.87 16.24
C TRP A 570 6.91 16.45 17.55
N ALA A 571 6.16 17.23 18.32
CA ALA A 571 6.68 17.90 19.51
C ALA A 571 6.98 16.91 20.65
N ARG A 572 6.16 15.87 20.79
CA ARG A 572 6.35 14.82 21.80
C ARG A 572 5.61 13.54 21.42
N VAL A 573 6.13 12.41 21.88
CA VAL A 573 5.38 11.14 21.89
C VAL A 573 4.26 11.27 22.91
N GLU A 574 3.02 11.02 22.51
CA GLU A 574 1.85 11.22 23.37
C GLU A 574 1.80 10.21 24.52
N PHE A 575 2.12 8.95 24.21
CA PHE A 575 2.22 7.86 25.17
C PHE A 575 3.61 7.22 25.04
N PRO A 576 4.64 7.73 25.73
CA PRO A 576 6.01 7.20 25.65
C PRO A 576 6.12 5.83 26.34
N ALA A 577 7.04 5.00 25.87
CA ALA A 577 7.34 3.73 26.55
C ALA A 577 7.95 4.01 27.94
N GLN A 578 7.54 3.28 28.98
CA GLN A 578 8.09 3.48 30.32
C GLN A 578 9.61 3.31 30.32
N GLY A 579 10.34 4.36 30.72
CA GLY A 579 11.80 4.39 30.68
C GLY A 579 12.41 5.26 29.57
N GLN A 580 11.60 5.78 28.64
CA GLN A 580 11.95 6.98 27.87
C GLN A 580 11.80 8.20 28.81
N ARG A 581 12.92 8.79 29.25
CA ARG A 581 12.93 10.10 29.91
C ARG A 581 13.60 11.12 29.00
#